data_AF-A0A933FD40-F1
#
_entry.id   AF-A0A933FD40-F1
#
_cell.length_a   1.000
_cell.length_b   1.000
_cell.length_c   1.000
_cell.angle_alpha   90.00
_cell.angle_beta   90.00
_cell.angle_gamma   90.00
#
_symmetry.space_group_name_H-M   'P 1'
#
loop_
_entity.id
_entity.type
_entity.pdbx_description
1 polymer ?
#
loop_
_entity_poly.entity_id
_entity_poly.type
_entity_poly.pdbx_seq_one_letter_code
_entity_poly.pdbx_strand_id
1 'polypeptide(L)' 'MVVLEHAFSDCTGNWRLVGTGDDRSIRCDRCDARFAATPENRLAAIDENYAGIYLRRLAAEGAAQIDAERRDAA' A
#
# COMPACT_ATOMS: atom_id res chain seq x y z
N MET A 1 -15.72 14.87 -3.76
CA MET A 1 -15.41 13.44 -3.61
C MET A 1 -13.94 13.37 -3.20
N VAL A 2 -13.63 12.92 -1.98
CA VAL A 2 -12.23 12.80 -1.55
C VAL A 2 -11.81 11.37 -1.86
N VAL A 3 -10.85 11.22 -2.77
CA VAL A 3 -10.18 9.96 -3.10
C VAL A 3 -8.84 10.05 -2.36
N LEU A 4 -8.51 9.07 -1.50
CA LEU A 4 -7.21 9.06 -0.81
C LEU A 4 -6.09 9.21 -1.84
N GLU A 5 -5.12 10.06 -1.53
CA GLU A 5 -3.87 10.14 -2.26
C GLU A 5 -2.70 10.17 -1.28
N HIS A 6 -1.63 9.48 -1.62
CA HIS A 6 -0.38 9.64 -0.91
C HIS A 6 0.19 11.04 -1.16
N ALA A 7 0.75 11.66 -0.13
CA ALA A 7 1.44 12.96 -0.24
C ALA A 7 2.64 12.92 -1.20
N PHE A 8 3.20 11.73 -1.42
CA PHE A 8 4.26 11.47 -2.39
C PHE A 8 3.78 10.39 -3.35
N SER A 9 3.95 10.63 -4.66
CA SER A 9 3.52 9.70 -5.71
C SER A 9 4.27 8.36 -5.71
N ASP A 10 5.41 8.28 -5.04
CA ASP A 10 6.26 7.09 -4.91
C ASP A 10 6.09 6.39 -3.54
N CYS A 11 5.14 6.84 -2.72
CA CYS A 11 4.93 6.24 -1.42
C CYS A 11 4.43 4.79 -1.57
N THR A 12 5.23 3.84 -1.08
CA THR A 12 4.88 2.41 -1.09
C THR A 12 4.29 1.92 0.24
N GLY A 13 3.84 2.85 1.08
CA GLY A 13 3.27 2.53 2.39
C GLY A 13 1.91 1.85 2.28
N ASN A 14 1.38 1.38 3.41
CA ASN A 14 0.04 0.83 3.50
C ASN A 14 -0.86 1.72 4.35
N TRP A 15 -2.11 1.82 3.94
CA TRP A 15 -3.14 2.48 4.71
C TRP A 15 -3.57 1.63 5.91
N ARG A 16 -3.64 2.26 7.08
CA ARG A 16 -4.06 1.65 8.35
C ARG A 16 -5.23 2.41 8.93
N LEU A 17 -6.27 1.69 9.38
CA LEU A 17 -7.29 2.27 10.22
C LEU A 17 -6.72 2.49 11.63
N VAL A 18 -6.72 3.73 12.09
CA VAL A 18 -6.21 4.14 13.41
C VAL A 18 -7.26 4.97 14.15
N GLY A 19 -7.11 5.08 15.48
CA GLY A 19 -8.08 5.74 16.34
C GLY A 19 -9.26 4.84 16.73
N THR A 20 -10.19 5.39 17.50
CA THR A 20 -11.34 4.66 18.09
C THR A 20 -12.61 5.49 17.98
N GLY A 21 -13.78 4.82 17.91
CA GLY A 21 -15.06 5.53 17.87
C GLY A 21 -15.18 6.42 16.64
N ASP A 22 -15.52 7.69 16.89
CA ASP A 22 -15.70 8.74 15.87
C ASP A 22 -14.36 9.39 15.44
N ASP A 23 -13.30 9.24 16.23
CA ASP A 23 -11.96 9.75 15.91
C ASP A 23 -11.15 8.83 14.99
N ARG A 24 -11.84 7.94 14.26
CA ARG A 24 -11.20 7.01 13.35
C ARG A 24 -10.69 7.72 12.10
N SER A 25 -9.44 7.47 11.76
CA SER A 25 -8.81 7.94 10.53
C SER A 25 -8.07 6.83 9.82
N ILE A 26 -7.87 7.01 8.51
CA ILE A 26 -7.01 6.16 7.71
C ILE A 26 -5.67 6.87 7.58
N ARG A 27 -4.59 6.17 7.90
CA ARG A 27 -3.25 6.71 7.95
C ARG A 27 -2.25 5.84 7.20
N CYS A 28 -1.42 6.43 6.36
CA CYS A 28 -0.34 5.70 5.72
C CYS A 28 0.75 5.40 6.76
N ASP A 29 1.21 4.15 6.84
CA ASP A 29 2.28 3.74 7.76
C ASP A 29 3.68 4.24 7.38
N ARG A 30 3.83 4.86 6.21
CA ARG A 30 5.11 5.39 5.70
C ARG A 30 5.17 6.91 5.68
N CYS A 31 4.23 7.59 5.03
CA CYS A 31 4.25 9.05 4.87
C CYS A 31 3.37 9.79 5.89
N ASP A 32 2.68 9.08 6.78
CA ASP A 32 1.76 9.61 7.79
C ASP A 32 0.59 10.45 7.23
N ALA A 33 0.33 10.42 5.91
CA ALA A 33 -0.85 11.03 5.32
C ALA A 33 -2.12 10.50 6.00
N ARG A 34 -3.11 11.38 6.23
CA ARG A 34 -4.31 11.08 7.02
C ARG A 34 -5.58 11.52 6.32
N PHE A 35 -6.58 10.66 6.37
CA PHE A 35 -7.92 10.90 5.84
C PHE A 35 -8.98 10.45 6.84
N ALA A 36 -10.17 11.06 6.81
CA ALA A 36 -11.30 10.62 7.62
C ALA A 36 -11.67 9.17 7.26
N ALA A 37 -12.04 8.35 8.24
CA ALA A 37 -12.41 6.95 8.01
C ALA A 37 -13.85 6.79 7.47
N THR A 38 -14.21 7.55 6.44
CA THR A 38 -15.49 7.39 5.73
C THR A 38 -15.54 6.05 5.01
N PRO A 39 -16.74 5.51 4.67
CA PRO A 39 -16.86 4.26 3.92
C PRO A 39 -16.07 4.26 2.60
N GLU A 40 -16.11 5.35 1.86
CA GLU A 40 -15.43 5.51 0.56
C GLU A 40 -13.91 5.45 0.73
N ASN A 41 -13.41 6.17 1.75
CA ASN A 41 -11.99 6.17 2.07
C ASN A 41 -11.50 4.78 2.51
N ARG A 42 -12.33 4.04 3.25
CA ARG A 42 -11.99 2.66 3.66
C ARG A 42 -11.86 1.73 2.46
N LEU A 43 -12.78 1.82 1.49
CA LEU A 43 -12.72 1.02 0.27
C LEU A 43 -11.49 1.36 -0.56
N ALA A 44 -11.24 2.65 -0.82
CA ALA A 44 -10.06 3.10 -1.56
C ALA A 44 -8.75 2.63 -0.90
N ALA A 45 -8.68 2.70 0.43
CA ALA A 45 -7.52 2.21 1.19
C ALA A 45 -7.31 0.69 1.07
N ILE A 46 -8.39 -0.09 1.04
CA ILE A 46 -8.31 -1.55 0.82
C ILE A 46 -7.80 -1.85 -0.58
N ASP A 47 -8.35 -1.18 -1.60
CA ASP A 47 -7.98 -1.39 -3.00
C ASP A 47 -6.51 -1.05 -3.25
N GLU A 48 -6.05 0.09 -2.74
CA GLU A 48 -4.64 0.51 -2.89
C GLU A 48 -3.69 -0.44 -2.14
N ASN A 49 -4.04 -0.86 -0.93
CA ASN A 49 -3.26 -1.85 -0.18
C ASN A 49 -3.17 -3.18 -0.95
N TYR A 50 -4.28 -3.63 -1.55
CA TYR A 50 -4.31 -4.86 -2.33
C TYR A 50 -3.41 -4.76 -3.57
N ALA A 51 -3.48 -3.66 -4.31
CA ALA A 51 -2.59 -3.38 -5.43
C ALA A 51 -1.11 -3.38 -5.00
N GLY A 52 -0.80 -2.72 -3.88
CA GLY A 52 0.55 -2.69 -3.33
C GLY A 52 1.07 -4.08 -2.92
N ILE A 53 0.24 -4.91 -2.29
CA ILE A 53 0.60 -6.30 -1.94
C ILE A 53 0.86 -7.11 -3.21
N TYR A 54 -0.02 -6.99 -4.20
CA TYR A 54 0.11 -7.72 -5.46
C TYR A 54 1.40 -7.37 -6.21
N LEU A 55 1.72 -6.08 -6.33
CA LEU A 55 2.95 -5.62 -6.98
C LEU A 55 4.21 -6.09 -6.26
N ARG A 56 4.23 -6.04 -4.92
CA ARG A 56 5.37 -6.54 -4.13
C ARG A 56 5.59 -8.04 -4.32
N ARG A 57 4.50 -8.81 -4.44
CA ARG A 57 4.58 -10.24 -4.74
C ARG A 57 5.21 -10.49 -6.12
N LEU A 58 4.73 -9.80 -7.16
CA LEU A 58 5.30 -9.91 -8.51
C LEU A 58 6.78 -9.53 -8.54
N ALA A 59 7.17 -8.46 -7.83
CA ALA A 59 8.55 -8.04 -7.72
C ALA A 59 9.43 -9.11 -7.04
N ALA A 60 8.93 -9.76 -5.99
CA ALA A 60 9.64 -10.85 -5.32
C ALA A 60 9.78 -12.09 -6.21
N GLU A 61 8.73 -12.46 -6.94
CA GLU A 61 8.75 -13.56 -7.92
C GLU A 61 9.78 -13.28 -9.04
N GLY A 62 9.78 -12.06 -9.59
CA GLY A 62 10.75 -11.64 -10.60
C GLY A 62 12.20 -11.64 -10.10
N ALA A 63 12.44 -11.18 -8.86
CA ALA A 63 13.77 -11.22 -8.26
C ALA A 63 14.29 -12.66 -8.10
N ALA A 64 13.42 -13.58 -7.66
CA ALA A 64 13.77 -14.99 -7.54
C ALA A 64 14.13 -15.64 -8.88
N GLN A 65 13.42 -15.27 -9.96
CA GLN A 65 13.69 -15.74 -11.32
C GLN A 65 15.05 -15.25 -11.82
N ILE A 66 15.35 -13.96 -11.68
CA ILE A 66 16.64 -13.37 -12.08
C ILE A 66 17.81 -14.05 -11.33
N ASP A 67 17.62 -14.33 -10.04
CA ASP A 67 18.65 -15.00 -9.25
C ASP A 67 18.83 -16.47 -9.62
N ALA A 68 17.77 -17.16 -10.07
CA ALA A 68 17.87 -18.51 -10.63
C ALA A 68 18.67 -18.52 -11.94
N GLU A 69 18.33 -17.65 -12.87
CA GLU A 69 19.02 -17.52 -14.16
C GLU A 69 20.51 -17.20 -13.98
N ARG A 70 20.84 -16.37 -12.99
CA ARG A 70 22.24 -16.04 -12.65
C ARG A 70 23.03 -17.23 -12.12
N ARG A 71 22.39 -18.11 -11.33
CA ARG A 71 23.03 -19.33 -10.82
C ARG A 71 23.25 -20.36 -11.93
N ASP A 72 22.31 -20.48 -12.86
CA ASP A 72 22.41 -21.43 -13.96
C ASP A 72 23.44 -20.99 -15.02
N ALA A 73 23.76 -19.70 -15.07
CA ALA A 73 24.76 -19.11 -15.96
C ALA A 73 26.19 -19.11 -15.40
N ALA A 74 26.40 -19.52 -14.14
CA ALA A 74 27.69 -19.52 -13.43
C ALA A 74 28.29 -20.94 -13.33
#